data_AF-W2FSJ0-F1
#
_entry.id   AF-W2FSJ0-F1
#
_cell.length_a   1.000
_cell.length_b   1.000
_cell.length_c   1.000
_cell.angle_alpha   90.00
_cell.angle_beta   90.00
_cell.angle_gamma   90.00
#
_symmetry.space_group_name_H-M   'P 1'
#
loop_
_entity.id
_entity.type
_entity.pdbx_description
1 polymer ?
#
loop_
_entity_poly.entity_id
_entity_poly.type
_entity_poly.pdbx_seq_one_letter_code
_entity_poly.pdbx_strand_id
1 'polypeptide(L)'
;STREDVAWSAKDLCTVDPDVQLNLWKSVVRVSSEDVCSGTALIVDETAMHLYLMTNLHVWTDNTFTDHLSSDFNREIRRYLKFHPSKKTNGKKRKDADVMGANVATQPRRKSPRTAAMKAPASSDKPQVVVEQLLPDKSKPEQVHRFSLDSDTCWRSSAAFDFAIFEVAVPENNKLVPCEKSLKVYATMSVDVFGFPGALQDQHFDHDYAIIPAKITGWSGNQMTLSSLSAPGLSGSAIVCTKRGVPVGYMGGLDGSTKNEQYQSYGFTFHGVIPELPSSLPPGYRR
;
A
#
# COMPACT_ATOMS: atom_id res chain seq x y z
N SER A 1 17.88 -29.30 12.17
CA SER A 1 18.57 -28.26 11.39
C SER A 1 17.77 -26.99 11.56
N THR A 2 18.13 -26.17 12.55
CA THR A 2 17.51 -24.89 12.86
C THR A 2 17.97 -23.89 11.81
N ARG A 3 17.09 -23.58 10.84
CA ARG A 3 17.26 -22.39 9.99
C ARG A 3 17.20 -21.19 10.95
N GLU A 4 18.32 -20.53 11.13
CA GLU A 4 18.34 -19.22 11.78
C GLU A 4 17.45 -18.29 10.96
N ASP A 5 16.45 -17.69 11.60
CA ASP A 5 15.60 -16.64 11.04
C ASP A 5 16.45 -15.37 10.87
N VAL A 6 17.23 -15.32 9.80
CA VAL A 6 18.04 -14.15 9.45
C VAL A 6 17.12 -13.03 8.99
N ALA A 7 16.99 -11.99 9.80
CA ALA A 7 16.35 -10.74 9.41
C ALA A 7 17.09 -10.14 8.19
N TRP A 8 16.34 -9.64 7.21
CA TRP A 8 16.95 -8.99 6.04
C TRP A 8 17.74 -7.76 6.47
N SER A 9 18.97 -7.66 6.01
CA SER A 9 19.75 -6.43 6.18
C SER A 9 19.30 -5.37 5.17
N ALA A 10 19.65 -4.11 5.42
CA ALA A 10 19.45 -3.01 4.46
C ALA A 10 20.05 -3.34 3.08
N LYS A 11 21.16 -4.07 3.04
CA LYS A 11 21.78 -4.50 1.77
C LYS A 11 20.94 -5.55 1.04
N ASP A 12 20.27 -6.43 1.76
CA ASP A 12 19.45 -7.47 1.16
C ASP A 12 18.14 -6.91 0.58
N LEU A 13 17.58 -5.84 1.19
CA LEU A 13 16.38 -5.13 0.73
C LEU A 13 16.64 -4.10 -0.39
N CYS A 14 17.91 -3.84 -0.69
CA CYS A 14 18.38 -2.78 -1.58
C CYS A 14 19.17 -3.34 -2.77
N THR A 15 18.79 -4.54 -3.24
CA THR A 15 19.37 -5.16 -4.44
C THR A 15 18.51 -4.86 -5.65
N VAL A 16 18.67 -3.65 -6.19
CA VAL A 16 17.98 -3.29 -7.42
C VAL A 16 18.81 -3.73 -8.61
N ASP A 17 18.17 -4.43 -9.56
CA ASP A 17 18.55 -4.33 -10.96
C ASP A 17 18.04 -2.97 -11.47
N PRO A 18 18.92 -2.01 -11.82
CA PRO A 18 18.52 -0.69 -12.29
C PRO A 18 17.47 -0.72 -13.41
N ASP A 19 17.46 -1.77 -14.24
CA ASP A 19 16.50 -1.93 -15.33
C ASP A 19 15.08 -2.19 -14.82
N VAL A 20 14.92 -2.92 -13.71
CA VAL A 20 13.62 -3.17 -13.07
C VAL A 20 13.06 -1.88 -12.47
N GLN A 21 13.91 -1.12 -11.79
CA GLN A 21 13.53 0.19 -11.27
C GLN A 21 13.14 1.14 -12.40
N LEU A 22 13.91 1.15 -13.50
CA LEU A 22 13.69 2.01 -14.66
C LEU A 22 12.35 1.74 -15.38
N ASN A 23 11.78 0.54 -15.25
CA ASN A 23 10.48 0.22 -15.82
C ASN A 23 9.31 0.52 -14.88
N LEU A 24 9.53 0.49 -13.56
CA LEU A 24 8.46 0.71 -12.56
C LEU A 24 8.32 2.16 -12.11
N TRP A 25 9.40 2.94 -12.09
CA TRP A 25 9.43 4.26 -11.43
C TRP A 25 8.46 5.30 -12.00
N LYS A 26 8.03 5.16 -13.25
CA LYS A 26 7.04 6.07 -13.85
C LYS A 26 5.59 5.73 -13.47
N SER A 27 5.34 4.50 -13.04
CA SER A 27 3.99 3.97 -12.83
C SER A 27 3.72 3.55 -11.40
N VAL A 28 4.75 3.28 -10.59
CA VAL A 28 4.60 2.93 -9.18
C VAL A 28 4.98 4.13 -8.31
N VAL A 29 4.07 4.53 -7.44
CA VAL A 29 4.19 5.71 -6.59
C VAL A 29 3.92 5.35 -5.13
N ARG A 30 4.44 6.15 -4.20
CA ARG A 30 4.01 6.13 -2.81
C ARG A 30 2.77 7.00 -2.69
N VAL A 31 1.77 6.49 -1.97
CA VAL A 31 0.61 7.27 -1.56
C VAL A 31 0.60 7.38 -0.04
N SER A 32 0.34 8.57 0.48
CA SER A 32 0.31 8.80 1.93
C SER A 32 -0.73 9.84 2.30
N SER A 33 -1.32 9.69 3.49
CA SER A 33 -2.16 10.69 4.15
C SER A 33 -1.53 11.01 5.50
N GLU A 34 -1.36 12.29 5.78
CA GLU A 34 -0.60 12.82 6.93
C GLU A 34 -0.93 12.08 8.24
N ASP A 35 0.07 11.42 8.83
CA ASP A 35 -0.01 10.65 10.08
C ASP A 35 -1.10 9.55 10.17
N VAL A 36 -1.79 9.23 9.06
CA VAL A 36 -2.87 8.22 9.03
C VAL A 36 -2.39 6.93 8.37
N CYS A 37 -1.91 7.00 7.13
CA CYS A 37 -1.50 5.83 6.39
C CYS A 37 -0.47 6.14 5.30
N SER A 38 0.30 5.12 4.93
CA SER A 38 1.18 5.14 3.76
C SER A 38 1.10 3.78 3.07
N GLY A 39 1.15 3.81 1.75
CA GLY A 39 1.08 2.64 0.89
C GLY A 39 1.73 2.89 -0.46
N THR A 40 1.61 1.89 -1.32
CA THR A 40 2.08 1.92 -2.71
C THR A 40 0.87 1.93 -3.63
N ALA A 41 0.93 2.72 -4.69
CA ALA A 41 -0.07 2.72 -5.73
C ALA A 41 0.56 2.52 -7.11
N LEU A 42 -0.23 1.97 -8.01
CA LEU A 42 0.11 1.76 -9.41
C LEU A 42 -0.80 2.62 -10.28
N ILE A 43 -0.22 3.39 -11.20
CA ILE A 43 -0.98 4.07 -12.24
C ILE A 43 -1.45 3.02 -13.24
N VAL A 44 -2.74 2.69 -13.19
CA VAL A 44 -3.32 1.63 -14.02
C VAL A 44 -3.94 2.16 -15.31
N ASP A 45 -4.28 3.45 -15.35
CA ASP A 45 -4.85 4.11 -16.53
C ASP A 45 -4.66 5.64 -16.48
N GLU A 46 -4.82 6.26 -17.65
CA GLU A 46 -4.82 7.71 -17.81
C GLU A 46 -5.82 8.11 -18.91
N THR A 47 -6.52 9.22 -18.66
CA THR A 47 -7.30 9.94 -19.66
C THR A 47 -6.78 11.37 -19.77
N ALA A 48 -7.31 12.16 -20.69
CA ALA A 48 -6.92 13.57 -20.83
C ALA A 48 -7.12 14.39 -19.53
N MET A 49 -8.02 13.96 -18.63
CA MET A 49 -8.37 14.71 -17.43
C MET A 49 -7.98 14.00 -16.14
N HIS A 50 -7.90 12.67 -16.14
CA HIS A 50 -7.71 11.89 -14.91
C HIS A 50 -6.63 10.82 -15.00
N LEU A 51 -5.93 10.61 -13.89
CA LEU A 51 -5.10 9.45 -13.59
C LEU A 51 -5.90 8.48 -12.72
N TYR A 52 -5.71 7.18 -12.95
CA TYR A 52 -6.33 6.12 -12.16
C TYR A 52 -5.27 5.39 -11.34
N LEU A 53 -5.30 5.60 -10.02
CA LEU A 53 -4.34 5.06 -9.07
C LEU A 53 -4.94 3.86 -8.34
N MET A 54 -4.40 2.67 -8.62
CA MET A 54 -4.77 1.46 -7.90
C MET A 54 -3.88 1.27 -6.67
N THR A 55 -4.49 1.16 -5.51
CA THR A 55 -3.88 0.92 -4.19
C THR A 55 -4.67 -0.16 -3.46
N ASN A 56 -4.14 -0.72 -2.38
CA ASN A 56 -4.92 -1.64 -1.56
C ASN A 56 -6.04 -0.93 -0.80
N LEU A 57 -7.18 -1.59 -0.66
CA LEU A 57 -8.35 -1.07 0.05
C LEU A 57 -8.03 -0.86 1.54
N HIS A 58 -7.31 -1.81 2.14
CA HIS A 58 -7.11 -1.82 3.58
C HIS A 58 -6.29 -0.63 4.11
N VAL A 59 -5.49 0.01 3.26
CA VAL A 59 -4.74 1.25 3.56
C VAL A 59 -5.68 2.36 4.01
N TRP A 60 -6.94 2.32 3.58
CA TRP A 60 -7.94 3.38 3.77
C TRP A 60 -9.03 3.00 4.78
N THR A 61 -8.78 2.00 5.64
CA THR A 61 -9.78 1.51 6.61
C THR A 61 -9.84 2.32 7.91
N ASP A 62 -8.99 3.34 8.07
CA ASP A 62 -9.02 4.18 9.26
C ASP A 62 -10.30 5.02 9.32
N ASN A 63 -10.85 5.17 10.53
CA ASN A 63 -12.13 5.85 10.72
C ASN A 63 -12.08 7.34 10.35
N THR A 64 -10.89 7.95 10.33
CA THR A 64 -10.69 9.36 9.92
C THR A 64 -11.18 9.66 8.51
N PHE A 65 -11.21 8.66 7.62
CA PHE A 65 -11.70 8.86 6.25
C PHE A 65 -13.23 8.74 6.13
N THR A 66 -13.89 8.00 7.03
CA THR A 66 -15.28 7.52 6.87
C THR A 66 -16.27 8.61 6.46
N ASP A 67 -16.16 9.79 7.05
CA ASP A 67 -17.10 10.89 6.85
C ASP A 67 -16.93 11.59 5.49
N HIS A 68 -15.83 11.33 4.79
CA HIS A 68 -15.49 11.95 3.50
C HIS A 68 -15.70 11.02 2.31
N LEU A 69 -15.75 9.70 2.53
CA LEU A 69 -15.84 8.70 1.47
C LEU A 69 -17.28 8.43 1.04
N SER A 70 -17.47 7.97 -0.20
CA SER A 70 -18.79 7.54 -0.68
C SER A 70 -19.35 6.39 0.17
N SER A 71 -20.68 6.28 0.17
CA SER A 71 -21.39 5.18 0.82
C SER A 71 -20.96 3.80 0.30
N ASP A 72 -20.64 3.74 -0.99
CA ASP A 72 -20.19 2.55 -1.71
C ASP A 72 -18.79 2.12 -1.29
N PHE A 73 -17.84 3.05 -1.23
CA PHE A 73 -16.50 2.75 -0.75
C PHE A 73 -16.50 2.37 0.74
N ASN A 74 -17.27 3.09 1.57
CA ASN A 74 -17.51 2.74 2.97
C ASN A 74 -18.16 1.36 3.15
N ARG A 75 -18.95 0.89 2.18
CA ARG A 75 -19.51 -0.47 2.18
C ARG A 75 -18.43 -1.51 1.92
N GLU A 76 -17.52 -1.27 0.97
CA GLU A 76 -16.38 -2.16 0.72
C GLU A 76 -15.42 -2.22 1.91
N ILE A 77 -15.09 -1.08 2.53
CA ILE A 77 -14.28 -1.03 3.77
C ILE A 77 -14.92 -1.91 4.85
N ARG A 78 -16.23 -1.78 5.07
CA ARG A 78 -16.95 -2.62 6.05
C ARG A 78 -16.96 -4.09 5.67
N ARG A 79 -17.05 -4.45 4.39
CA ARG A 79 -16.95 -5.85 3.92
C ARG A 79 -15.56 -6.42 4.19
N TYR A 80 -14.52 -5.65 3.88
CA TYR A 80 -13.13 -6.05 4.13
C TYR A 80 -12.86 -6.32 5.61
N LEU A 81 -13.30 -5.41 6.50
CA LEU A 81 -13.17 -5.59 7.95
C LEU A 81 -13.94 -6.83 8.46
N LYS A 82 -15.06 -7.20 7.82
CA LYS A 82 -15.78 -8.45 8.14
C LYS A 82 -15.04 -9.71 7.70
N PHE A 83 -14.35 -9.68 6.54
CA PHE A 83 -13.49 -10.78 6.11
C PHE A 83 -12.23 -10.93 6.97
N HIS A 84 -11.82 -9.86 7.66
CA HIS A 84 -10.59 -9.81 8.44
C HIS A 84 -10.78 -9.27 9.89
N PRO A 85 -11.56 -9.96 10.74
CA PRO A 85 -12.03 -9.45 12.04
C PRO A 85 -10.94 -9.28 13.12
N SER A 86 -9.78 -9.93 12.99
CA SER A 86 -8.66 -9.79 13.92
C SER A 86 -7.84 -8.50 13.76
N LYS A 87 -8.21 -7.65 12.78
CA LYS A 87 -7.43 -6.47 12.39
C LYS A 87 -8.12 -5.20 12.89
N LYS A 88 -7.63 -4.65 14.01
CA LYS A 88 -8.10 -3.36 14.54
C LYS A 88 -7.58 -2.22 13.67
N THR A 89 -8.40 -1.19 13.50
CA THR A 89 -8.09 0.12 12.88
C THR A 89 -6.65 0.55 13.17
N ASN A 90 -5.89 0.87 12.12
CA ASN A 90 -4.53 1.41 12.19
C ASN A 90 -4.57 2.81 12.84
N GLY A 91 -4.67 2.84 14.16
CA GLY A 91 -4.87 4.07 14.93
C GLY A 91 -4.41 3.92 16.37
N LYS A 92 -3.16 3.47 16.57
CA LYS A 92 -2.40 3.78 17.79
C LYS A 92 -0.92 3.52 17.57
N LYS A 93 -0.13 4.60 17.61
CA LYS A 93 1.31 4.55 17.91
C LYS A 93 1.54 3.49 18.99
N ARG A 94 2.38 2.50 18.69
CA ARG A 94 2.93 1.61 19.71
C ARG A 94 3.69 2.52 20.68
N LYS A 95 3.30 2.48 21.96
CA LYS A 95 4.14 3.02 23.02
C LYS A 95 5.41 2.18 23.05
N ASP A 96 6.55 2.85 23.05
CA ASP A 96 7.85 2.25 23.32
C ASP A 96 7.77 1.37 24.57
N ALA A 97 8.04 0.09 24.38
CA ALA A 97 8.28 -0.88 25.43
C ALA A 97 9.38 -1.80 24.90
N ASP A 98 10.64 -1.49 25.20
CA ASP A 98 11.35 -2.15 26.29
C ASP A 98 12.85 -1.84 26.22
N VAL A 99 13.32 -0.95 27.10
CA VAL A 99 14.71 -0.99 27.60
C VAL A 99 14.63 -1.52 29.03
N MET A 100 15.28 -2.65 29.22
CA MET A 100 15.40 -3.43 30.45
C MET A 100 15.69 -2.62 31.71
N GLY A 101 14.98 -2.99 32.79
CA GLY A 101 15.59 -3.23 34.10
C GLY A 101 15.71 -2.07 35.08
N ALA A 102 14.75 -1.95 36.01
CA ALA A 102 15.04 -1.70 37.44
C ALA A 102 13.75 -1.83 38.27
N ASN A 103 13.82 -2.69 39.30
CA ASN A 103 12.85 -2.80 40.38
C ASN A 103 12.55 -1.45 41.05
N VAL A 104 11.31 -0.93 41.01
CA VAL A 104 10.72 -0.17 42.14
C VAL A 104 9.18 -0.23 42.09
N ALA A 105 8.61 -0.82 43.14
CA ALA A 105 7.29 -0.66 43.75
C ALA A 105 6.05 -0.21 42.92
N THR A 106 5.05 -1.09 42.95
CA THR A 106 3.62 -0.86 42.76
C THR A 106 3.10 0.39 43.47
N GLN A 107 2.50 1.33 42.71
CA GLN A 107 1.47 2.24 43.23
C GLN A 107 0.38 2.54 42.19
N PRO A 108 -0.91 2.54 42.57
CA PRO A 108 -2.02 2.82 41.67
C PRO A 108 -2.20 4.34 41.50
N ARG A 109 -1.85 4.89 40.33
CA ARG A 109 -2.09 6.32 40.04
C ARG A 109 -3.44 6.57 39.37
N ARG A 110 -4.41 6.85 40.25
CA ARG A 110 -5.47 7.87 40.21
C ARG A 110 -6.05 8.28 38.84
N LYS A 111 -7.35 8.03 38.68
CA LYS A 111 -8.26 8.74 37.77
C LYS A 111 -8.15 10.25 38.00
N SER A 112 -7.89 11.04 36.96
CA SER A 112 -8.05 12.49 36.96
C SER A 112 -8.87 12.93 35.72
N PRO A 113 -9.56 14.08 35.78
CA PRO A 113 -10.83 14.28 35.10
C PRO A 113 -10.71 14.62 33.62
N ARG A 114 -11.75 14.27 32.86
CA ARG A 114 -12.04 14.80 31.53
C ARG A 114 -12.10 16.33 31.59
N THR A 115 -11.08 17.01 31.08
CA THR A 115 -11.23 18.38 30.60
C THR A 115 -11.84 18.30 29.21
N ALA A 116 -13.13 18.60 29.11
CA ALA A 116 -13.79 18.85 27.84
C ALA A 116 -13.19 20.13 27.25
N ALA A 117 -12.15 19.99 26.43
CA ALA A 117 -11.74 21.05 25.53
C ALA A 117 -12.86 21.18 24.49
N MET A 118 -13.54 22.33 24.51
CA MET A 118 -14.50 22.74 23.49
C MET A 118 -13.87 22.48 22.11
N LYS A 119 -14.53 21.65 21.31
CA LYS A 119 -14.24 21.54 19.88
C LYS A 119 -14.31 22.96 19.30
N ALA A 120 -13.15 23.53 18.99
CA ALA A 120 -13.09 24.52 17.92
C ALA A 120 -13.73 23.85 16.69
N PRO A 121 -14.54 24.57 15.88
CA PRO A 121 -15.06 24.00 14.66
C PRO A 121 -13.84 23.60 13.83
N ALA A 122 -13.61 22.29 13.70
CA ALA A 122 -12.59 21.78 12.81
C ALA A 122 -12.93 22.36 11.44
N SER A 123 -11.99 23.09 10.85
CA SER A 123 -12.07 23.40 9.43
C SER A 123 -12.38 22.09 8.71
N SER A 124 -13.32 22.19 7.78
CA SER A 124 -13.80 21.15 6.88
C SER A 124 -12.70 20.75 5.89
N ASP A 125 -11.50 20.44 6.38
CA ASP A 125 -10.38 20.12 5.51
C ASP A 125 -10.44 18.63 5.20
N LYS A 126 -10.93 18.33 3.99
CA LYS A 126 -10.94 16.99 3.42
C LYS A 126 -9.55 16.35 3.59
N PRO A 127 -9.44 15.05 3.92
CA PRO A 127 -8.16 14.37 4.07
C PRO A 127 -7.30 14.56 2.81
N GLN A 128 -6.04 14.94 2.99
CA GLN A 128 -5.12 15.14 1.85
C GLN A 128 -4.34 13.87 1.58
N VAL A 129 -4.29 13.47 0.32
CA VAL A 129 -3.45 12.37 -0.16
C VAL A 129 -2.30 12.96 -0.97
N VAL A 130 -1.09 12.57 -0.59
CA VAL A 130 0.16 12.93 -1.24
C VAL A 130 0.58 11.78 -2.14
N VAL A 131 0.97 12.10 -3.37
CA VAL A 131 1.55 11.15 -4.32
C VAL A 131 3.02 11.49 -4.48
N GLU A 132 3.88 10.52 -4.24
CA GLU A 132 5.33 10.69 -4.26
C GLU A 132 5.97 9.69 -5.22
N GLN A 133 6.89 10.17 -6.05
CA GLN A 133 7.56 9.39 -7.08
C GLN A 133 9.03 9.18 -6.72
N LEU A 134 9.50 7.94 -6.83
CA LEU A 134 10.92 7.62 -6.75
C LEU A 134 11.58 7.87 -8.11
N LEU A 135 12.62 8.70 -8.16
CA LEU A 135 13.42 8.91 -9.38
C LEU A 135 14.63 7.97 -9.40
N PRO A 136 15.13 7.53 -10.58
CA PRO A 136 16.22 6.54 -10.68
C PRO A 136 17.48 6.88 -9.87
N ASP A 137 17.84 8.16 -9.79
CA ASP A 137 19.06 8.62 -9.11
C ASP A 137 18.82 9.06 -7.65
N LYS A 138 17.64 8.79 -7.08
CA LYS A 138 17.27 9.24 -5.73
C LYS A 138 16.97 8.06 -4.83
N SER A 139 17.41 8.16 -3.57
CA SER A 139 17.09 7.19 -2.52
C SER A 139 15.73 7.45 -1.85
N LYS A 140 15.18 8.65 -2.04
CA LYS A 140 13.91 9.09 -1.45
C LYS A 140 12.94 9.56 -2.53
N PRO A 141 11.64 9.26 -2.39
CA PRO A 141 10.63 9.75 -3.30
C PRO A 141 10.38 11.24 -3.09
N GLU A 142 9.91 11.90 -4.15
CA GLU A 142 9.56 13.32 -4.14
C GLU A 142 8.07 13.49 -4.37
N GLN A 143 7.45 14.45 -3.66
CA GLN A 143 6.05 14.79 -3.90
C GLN A 143 5.88 15.33 -5.32
N VAL A 144 5.04 14.68 -6.11
CA VAL A 144 4.71 15.07 -7.49
C VAL A 144 3.27 15.53 -7.64
N HIS A 145 2.39 15.09 -6.75
CA HIS A 145 0.98 15.47 -6.79
C HIS A 145 0.35 15.42 -5.39
N ARG A 146 -0.73 16.17 -5.20
CA ARG A 146 -1.53 16.17 -3.98
C ARG A 146 -2.98 16.39 -4.36
N PHE A 147 -3.89 15.61 -3.77
CA PHE A 147 -5.32 15.73 -3.97
C PHE A 147 -6.08 15.54 -2.66
N SER A 148 -7.32 16.02 -2.62
CA SER A 148 -8.22 15.82 -1.49
C SER A 148 -9.01 14.53 -1.69
N LEU A 149 -9.11 13.71 -0.65
CA LEU A 149 -9.95 12.52 -0.64
C LEU A 149 -11.38 12.92 -0.31
N ASP A 150 -12.31 12.62 -1.21
CA ASP A 150 -13.74 12.86 -1.05
C ASP A 150 -14.61 11.74 -1.65
N SER A 151 -15.92 11.98 -1.70
CA SER A 151 -16.90 10.98 -2.11
C SER A 151 -16.70 10.51 -3.54
N ASP A 152 -16.17 11.38 -4.40
CA ASP A 152 -16.10 11.14 -5.84
C ASP A 152 -14.72 10.62 -6.26
N THR A 153 -13.76 10.62 -5.33
CA THR A 153 -12.38 10.19 -5.59
C THR A 153 -12.28 8.69 -5.87
N CYS A 154 -13.07 7.85 -5.19
CA CYS A 154 -12.99 6.40 -5.38
C CYS A 154 -13.84 5.94 -6.57
N TRP A 155 -13.20 5.73 -7.72
CA TRP A 155 -13.83 5.20 -8.92
C TRP A 155 -14.33 3.77 -8.74
N ARG A 156 -13.49 2.88 -8.18
CA ARG A 156 -13.85 1.47 -7.98
C ARG A 156 -13.09 0.85 -6.83
N SER A 157 -13.72 -0.06 -6.09
CA SER A 157 -13.06 -0.80 -5.03
C SER A 157 -13.61 -2.22 -4.90
N SER A 158 -12.84 -3.10 -4.27
CA SER A 158 -13.27 -4.46 -3.94
C SER A 158 -12.64 -4.96 -2.65
N ALA A 159 -13.47 -5.36 -1.70
CA ALA A 159 -13.08 -6.04 -0.48
C ALA A 159 -12.56 -7.46 -0.72
N ALA A 160 -13.06 -8.15 -1.75
CA ALA A 160 -12.67 -9.54 -2.05
C ALA A 160 -11.24 -9.61 -2.63
N PHE A 161 -10.84 -8.57 -3.35
CA PHE A 161 -9.53 -8.47 -3.99
C PHE A 161 -8.63 -7.42 -3.35
N ASP A 162 -9.06 -6.79 -2.25
CA ASP A 162 -8.31 -5.78 -1.51
C ASP A 162 -7.71 -4.66 -2.39
N PHE A 163 -8.54 -4.03 -3.22
CA PHE A 163 -8.11 -2.85 -4.00
C PHE A 163 -9.10 -1.69 -3.91
N ALA A 164 -8.55 -0.49 -4.12
CA ALA A 164 -9.27 0.73 -4.45
C ALA A 164 -8.56 1.40 -5.64
N ILE A 165 -9.32 1.93 -6.58
CA ILE A 165 -8.86 2.72 -7.71
C ILE A 165 -9.39 4.14 -7.49
N PHE A 166 -8.47 5.09 -7.36
CA PHE A 166 -8.79 6.50 -7.24
C PHE A 166 -8.69 7.17 -8.59
N GLU A 167 -9.71 7.96 -8.93
CA GLU A 167 -9.73 8.85 -10.07
C GLU A 167 -9.30 10.24 -9.58
N VAL A 168 -8.16 10.72 -10.08
CA VAL A 168 -7.60 12.01 -9.65
C VAL A 168 -7.28 12.86 -10.87
N ALA A 169 -7.38 14.18 -10.74
CA ALA A 169 -7.05 15.11 -11.81
C ALA A 169 -5.58 14.95 -12.25
N VAL A 170 -5.34 14.98 -13.57
CA VAL A 170 -3.99 14.97 -14.14
C VAL A 170 -3.24 16.24 -13.68
N PRO A 171 -2.04 16.13 -13.10
CA PRO A 171 -1.24 17.30 -12.74
C PRO A 171 -0.73 18.03 -13.98
N GLU A 172 -0.59 19.36 -13.90
CA GLU A 172 -0.14 20.21 -15.02
C GLU A 172 1.20 19.77 -15.64
N ASN A 173 2.10 19.19 -14.83
CA ASN A 173 3.37 18.63 -15.26
C ASN A 173 3.42 17.12 -15.06
N ASN A 174 2.41 16.39 -15.59
CA ASN A 174 2.33 14.95 -15.43
C ASN A 174 3.54 14.23 -16.05
N LYS A 175 4.30 13.55 -15.19
CA LYS A 175 5.39 12.64 -15.57
C LYS A 175 5.06 11.18 -15.26
N LEU A 176 3.90 10.93 -14.67
CA LEU A 176 3.41 9.62 -14.33
C LEU A 176 2.78 9.00 -15.57
N VAL A 177 3.05 7.72 -15.80
CA VAL A 177 2.52 7.01 -16.97
C VAL A 177 1.80 5.74 -16.51
N PRO A 178 0.71 5.35 -17.17
CA PRO A 178 0.10 4.04 -16.96
C PRO A 178 1.11 2.92 -17.18
N CYS A 179 1.09 1.91 -16.30
CA CYS A 179 1.99 0.77 -16.46
C CYS A 179 1.56 -0.10 -17.64
N GLU A 180 2.54 -0.61 -18.39
CA GLU A 180 2.32 -1.82 -19.20
C GLU A 180 2.23 -3.02 -18.25
N LYS A 181 1.08 -3.68 -18.21
CA LYS A 181 0.80 -4.79 -17.30
C LYS A 181 0.71 -6.11 -18.05
N SER A 182 1.14 -7.19 -17.41
CA SER A 182 1.01 -8.54 -17.94
C SER A 182 -0.05 -9.33 -17.18
N LEU A 183 -0.91 -10.02 -17.92
CA LEU A 183 -1.89 -10.97 -17.37
C LEU A 183 -1.33 -12.40 -17.27
N LYS A 184 -0.10 -12.63 -17.75
CA LYS A 184 0.52 -13.97 -17.77
C LYS A 184 1.25 -14.21 -16.46
N VAL A 185 0.72 -15.15 -15.68
CA VAL A 185 1.30 -15.63 -14.42
C VAL A 185 1.29 -17.16 -14.44
N TYR A 186 2.35 -17.78 -13.96
CA TYR A 186 2.43 -19.24 -13.85
C TYR A 186 3.26 -19.67 -12.64
N ALA A 187 2.98 -20.86 -12.12
CA ALA A 187 3.77 -21.44 -11.05
C ALA A 187 5.23 -21.56 -11.49
N THR A 188 6.15 -21.31 -10.56
CA THR A 188 7.60 -21.23 -10.72
C THR A 188 8.16 -19.99 -11.39
N MET A 189 7.32 -19.03 -11.80
CA MET A 189 7.78 -17.75 -12.32
C MET A 189 8.60 -16.98 -11.27
N SER A 190 9.80 -16.55 -11.63
CA SER A 190 10.61 -15.62 -10.85
C SER A 190 10.07 -14.19 -11.00
N VAL A 191 9.85 -13.54 -9.88
CA VAL A 191 9.26 -12.19 -9.80
C VAL A 191 10.04 -11.35 -8.79
N ASP A 192 9.77 -10.05 -8.80
CA ASP A 192 10.21 -9.10 -7.79
C ASP A 192 9.01 -8.41 -7.17
N VAL A 193 9.08 -8.17 -5.87
CA VAL A 193 8.05 -7.46 -5.09
C VAL A 193 8.60 -6.09 -4.74
N PHE A 194 8.04 -5.05 -5.37
CA PHE A 194 8.45 -3.66 -5.18
C PHE A 194 7.41 -2.87 -4.41
N GLY A 195 7.82 -2.09 -3.42
CA GLY A 195 6.91 -1.16 -2.76
C GLY A 195 7.61 -0.19 -1.84
N PHE A 196 6.79 0.65 -1.21
CA PHE A 196 7.17 1.63 -0.19
C PHE A 196 6.67 1.16 1.18
N PRO A 197 7.38 0.22 1.83
CA PRO A 197 6.99 -0.30 3.13
C PRO A 197 7.07 0.78 4.22
N GLY A 198 5.95 1.06 4.89
CA GLY A 198 5.91 2.03 6.00
C GLY A 198 6.87 1.67 7.14
N ALA A 199 7.15 0.39 7.36
CA ALA A 199 8.07 -0.08 8.40
C ALA A 199 9.55 0.28 8.16
N LEU A 200 9.96 0.66 6.93
CA LEU A 200 11.33 1.11 6.68
C LEU A 200 11.58 2.53 7.20
N GLN A 201 10.54 3.37 7.28
CA GLN A 201 10.66 4.73 7.84
C GLN A 201 11.01 4.68 9.34
N ASP A 202 10.44 3.72 10.08
CA ASP A 202 10.65 3.56 11.52
C ASP A 202 12.01 2.94 11.88
N GLN A 203 12.68 2.27 10.93
CA GLN A 203 13.89 1.49 11.16
C GLN A 203 15.18 2.19 10.67
N HIS A 204 15.10 3.46 10.27
CA HIS A 204 16.24 4.27 9.81
C HIS A 204 17.02 3.65 8.64
N PHE A 205 16.32 3.09 7.66
CA PHE A 205 16.97 2.70 6.40
C PHE A 205 17.33 3.94 5.58
N ASP A 206 18.41 3.86 4.79
CA ASP A 206 18.86 4.94 3.91
C ASP A 206 17.96 5.13 2.66
N HIS A 207 16.94 4.28 2.52
CA HIS A 207 16.00 4.23 1.40
C HIS A 207 14.56 4.00 1.86
N ASP A 208 13.61 4.57 1.12
CA ASP A 208 12.17 4.55 1.44
C ASP A 208 11.38 3.46 0.70
N TYR A 209 12.08 2.59 -0.04
CA TYR A 209 11.50 1.54 -0.88
C TYR A 209 12.18 0.19 -0.63
N ALA A 210 11.56 -0.90 -1.06
CA ALA A 210 12.19 -2.22 -1.08
C ALA A 210 11.83 -2.97 -2.37
N ILE A 211 12.79 -3.74 -2.89
CA ILE A 211 12.59 -4.75 -3.94
C ILE A 211 13.02 -6.09 -3.38
N ILE A 212 12.12 -7.08 -3.39
CA ILE A 212 12.43 -8.42 -2.88
C ILE A 212 12.20 -9.46 -3.97
N PRO A 213 13.23 -10.26 -4.31
CA PRO A 213 13.05 -11.37 -5.23
C PRO A 213 12.17 -12.43 -4.61
N ALA A 214 11.20 -12.90 -5.39
CA ALA A 214 10.31 -13.97 -5.01
C ALA A 214 10.07 -14.94 -6.17
N LYS A 215 9.39 -16.04 -5.87
CA LYS A 215 8.95 -17.03 -6.85
C LYS A 215 7.50 -17.34 -6.61
N ILE A 216 6.72 -17.39 -7.68
CA ILE A 216 5.33 -17.81 -7.60
C ILE A 216 5.31 -19.32 -7.37
N THR A 217 4.74 -19.78 -6.25
CA THR A 217 4.71 -21.20 -5.88
C THR A 217 3.38 -21.86 -6.20
N GLY A 218 2.32 -21.07 -6.37
CA GLY A 218 1.00 -21.54 -6.72
C GLY A 218 0.10 -20.40 -7.18
N TRP A 219 -1.00 -20.76 -7.84
CA TRP A 219 -2.03 -19.81 -8.25
C TRP A 219 -3.39 -20.51 -8.26
N SER A 220 -4.43 -19.80 -7.83
CA SER A 220 -5.81 -20.26 -7.82
C SER A 220 -6.74 -19.08 -8.07
N GLY A 221 -7.48 -19.11 -9.18
CA GLY A 221 -8.26 -17.96 -9.63
C GLY A 221 -7.38 -16.72 -9.77
N ASN A 222 -7.75 -15.63 -9.09
CA ASN A 222 -6.99 -14.37 -9.09
C ASN A 222 -5.94 -14.29 -7.98
N GLN A 223 -5.80 -15.31 -7.14
CA GLN A 223 -4.84 -15.33 -6.05
C GLN A 223 -3.57 -16.05 -6.48
N MET A 224 -2.43 -15.44 -6.21
CA MET A 224 -1.11 -16.05 -6.35
C MET A 224 -0.46 -16.22 -4.98
N THR A 225 0.39 -17.23 -4.89
CA THR A 225 1.18 -17.48 -3.70
C THR A 225 2.65 -17.31 -4.01
N LEU A 226 3.37 -16.59 -3.15
CA LEU A 226 4.78 -16.27 -3.33
C LEU A 226 5.63 -16.97 -2.27
N SER A 227 6.81 -17.46 -2.67
CA SER A 227 7.79 -18.05 -1.78
C SER A 227 8.48 -16.97 -0.94
N SER A 228 8.53 -17.20 0.39
CA SER A 228 9.39 -16.51 1.37
C SER A 228 9.52 -15.00 1.16
N LEU A 229 8.49 -14.26 1.57
CA LEU A 229 8.68 -12.85 1.89
C LEU A 229 8.91 -12.77 3.41
N SER A 230 10.11 -12.35 3.82
CA SER A 230 10.39 -11.96 5.22
C SER A 230 10.81 -10.50 5.29
N ALA A 231 9.95 -9.58 4.87
CA ALA A 231 10.19 -8.17 5.16
C ALA A 231 8.94 -7.52 5.75
N PRO A 232 9.04 -6.90 6.95
CA PRO A 232 7.99 -6.04 7.47
C PRO A 232 7.68 -4.92 6.49
N GLY A 233 6.40 -4.62 6.35
CA GLY A 233 5.93 -3.44 5.64
C GLY A 233 5.61 -3.63 4.15
N LEU A 234 5.99 -4.75 3.52
CA LEU A 234 5.51 -5.07 2.16
C LEU A 234 4.10 -5.66 2.14
N SER A 235 3.70 -6.25 3.27
CA SER A 235 2.34 -6.73 3.56
C SER A 235 1.40 -5.53 3.68
N GLY A 236 1.08 -4.90 2.56
CA GLY A 236 0.11 -3.84 2.55
C GLY A 236 -0.08 -3.11 1.23
N SER A 237 0.89 -3.12 0.32
CA SER A 237 0.67 -2.48 -0.99
C SER A 237 1.64 -2.85 -2.11
N ALA A 238 2.60 -3.74 -1.87
CA ALA A 238 3.68 -3.92 -2.83
C ALA A 238 3.21 -4.48 -4.18
N ILE A 239 3.81 -4.02 -5.26
CA ILE A 239 3.56 -4.48 -6.63
C ILE A 239 4.42 -5.69 -6.92
N VAL A 240 3.81 -6.74 -7.46
CA VAL A 240 4.51 -7.93 -7.96
C VAL A 240 4.80 -7.71 -9.44
N CYS A 241 6.05 -7.82 -9.84
CA CYS A 241 6.50 -7.58 -11.20
C CYS A 241 7.43 -8.67 -11.71
N THR A 242 7.58 -8.77 -13.03
CA THR A 242 8.57 -9.65 -13.64
C THR A 242 9.98 -9.14 -13.40
N LYS A 243 11.00 -9.97 -13.69
CA LYS A 243 12.41 -9.56 -13.72
C LYS A 243 12.75 -8.44 -14.72
N ARG A 244 11.77 -7.98 -15.50
CA ARG A 244 11.90 -6.82 -16.40
C ARG A 244 11.09 -5.61 -15.90
N GLY A 245 10.59 -5.63 -14.67
CA GLY A 245 9.78 -4.54 -14.11
C GLY A 245 8.39 -4.38 -14.73
N VAL A 246 7.84 -5.43 -15.34
CA VAL A 246 6.45 -5.44 -15.82
C VAL A 246 5.51 -5.91 -14.69
N PRO A 247 4.57 -5.09 -14.20
CA PRO A 247 3.61 -5.51 -13.17
C PRO A 247 2.74 -6.68 -13.62
N VAL A 248 2.58 -7.67 -12.73
CA VAL A 248 1.74 -8.87 -12.93
C VAL A 248 0.66 -9.02 -11.84
N GLY A 249 0.82 -8.31 -10.73
CA GLY A 249 -0.17 -8.24 -9.66
C GLY A 249 0.32 -7.37 -8.51
N TYR A 250 -0.29 -7.55 -7.35
CA TYR A 250 0.00 -6.81 -6.14
C TYR A 250 -0.17 -7.70 -4.91
N MET A 251 0.49 -7.35 -3.82
CA MET A 251 0.38 -8.03 -2.54
C MET A 251 -0.95 -7.65 -1.89
N GLY A 252 -1.71 -8.65 -1.47
CA GLY A 252 -3.02 -8.49 -0.89
C GLY A 252 -3.01 -8.77 0.61
N GLY A 253 -3.74 -7.97 1.38
CA GLY A 253 -3.92 -8.18 2.80
C GLY A 253 -2.74 -7.74 3.67
N LEU A 254 -3.07 -7.40 4.92
CA LEU A 254 -2.12 -7.26 6.01
C LEU A 254 -1.85 -8.64 6.61
N ASP A 255 -0.66 -9.20 6.39
CA ASP A 255 -0.17 -10.26 7.27
C ASP A 255 0.06 -9.61 8.63
N GLY A 256 -0.76 -9.98 9.63
CA GLY A 256 -0.70 -9.43 10.99
C GLY A 256 0.59 -9.77 11.75
N SER A 257 1.65 -10.14 11.04
CA SER A 257 2.94 -10.44 11.63
C SER A 257 3.62 -9.15 12.07
N THR A 258 3.91 -9.10 13.36
CA THR A 258 4.69 -8.03 13.97
C THR A 258 6.20 -8.28 13.91
N LYS A 259 6.62 -9.39 13.27
CA LYS A 259 8.00 -9.88 13.25
C LYS A 259 8.41 -10.39 11.86
N ASN A 260 9.71 -10.31 11.57
CA ASN A 260 10.39 -10.65 10.32
C ASN A 260 10.39 -12.16 9.99
N GLU A 261 9.34 -12.91 10.35
CA GLU A 261 9.27 -14.35 10.12
C GLU A 261 8.97 -14.62 8.63
N GLN A 262 9.64 -15.63 8.05
CA GLN A 262 9.43 -16.05 6.66
C GLN A 262 8.06 -16.72 6.52
N TYR A 263 7.09 -16.01 5.94
CA TYR A 263 5.78 -16.57 5.65
C TYR A 263 5.54 -16.73 4.15
N GLN A 264 4.65 -17.66 3.84
CA GLN A 264 4.04 -17.78 2.52
C GLN A 264 3.04 -16.63 2.38
N SER A 265 3.39 -15.62 1.60
CA SER A 265 2.52 -14.46 1.37
C SER A 265 1.63 -14.66 0.16
N TYR A 266 0.48 -13.99 0.20
CA TYR A 266 -0.52 -14.03 -0.87
C TYR A 266 -0.60 -12.69 -1.60
N GLY A 267 -0.80 -12.77 -2.90
CA GLY A 267 -1.04 -11.61 -3.76
C GLY A 267 -2.22 -11.86 -4.68
N PHE A 268 -2.67 -10.79 -5.32
CA PHE A 268 -3.69 -10.84 -6.36
C PHE A 268 -3.05 -10.55 -7.71
N THR A 269 -3.37 -11.38 -8.70
CA THR A 269 -2.97 -11.15 -10.09
C THR A 269 -3.85 -10.08 -10.72
N PHE A 270 -3.38 -9.40 -11.76
CA PHE A 270 -4.24 -8.48 -12.53
C PHE A 270 -5.30 -9.18 -13.38
N HIS A 271 -5.18 -10.50 -13.56
CA HIS A 271 -6.21 -11.28 -14.21
C HIS A 271 -7.55 -11.14 -13.48
N GLY A 272 -8.60 -10.75 -14.19
CA GLY A 272 -9.97 -10.65 -13.65
C GLY A 272 -10.22 -9.56 -12.60
N VAL A 273 -9.21 -8.78 -12.20
CA VAL A 273 -9.33 -7.71 -11.18
C VAL A 273 -9.50 -6.34 -11.83
N ILE A 274 -8.74 -6.06 -12.89
CA ILE A 274 -8.84 -4.77 -13.57
C ILE A 274 -9.90 -4.90 -14.68
N PRO A 275 -11.08 -4.25 -14.53
CA PRO A 275 -12.10 -4.21 -15.58
C PRO A 275 -11.59 -3.46 -16.83
N GLU A 276 -12.43 -3.34 -17.86
CA GLU A 276 -12.23 -2.32 -18.89
C GLU A 276 -12.01 -0.96 -18.21
N LEU A 277 -10.81 -0.42 -18.37
CA LEU A 277 -10.40 0.85 -17.79
C LEU A 277 -10.99 2.00 -18.60
N PRO A 278 -11.18 3.19 -18.00
CA PRO A 278 -11.83 4.32 -18.67
C PRO A 278 -11.27 4.71 -20.04
N SER A 279 -9.96 4.56 -20.28
CA SER A 279 -9.35 4.80 -21.59
C SER A 279 -9.84 3.82 -22.67
N SER A 280 -10.14 2.58 -22.29
CA SER A 280 -10.68 1.53 -23.17
C SER A 280 -12.19 1.60 -23.37
N LEU A 281 -12.90 2.36 -22.54
CA LEU A 281 -14.35 2.52 -22.63
C LEU A 281 -14.75 3.53 -23.73
N PRO A 282 -15.88 3.29 -24.44
CA PRO A 282 -16.44 4.28 -25.34
C PRO A 282 -16.78 5.58 -24.60
N PRO A 283 -16.76 6.75 -25.27
CA PRO A 283 -16.94 8.06 -24.62
C PRO A 283 -18.18 8.20 -23.72
N GLY A 284 -19.26 7.46 -24.00
CA GLY A 284 -20.50 7.48 -23.23
C GLY A 284 -20.50 6.64 -21.94
N TYR A 285 -19.46 5.83 -21.69
CA TYR A 285 -19.39 4.90 -20.56
C TYR A 285 -18.28 5.23 -19.55
N ARG A 286 -17.63 6.40 -19.69
CA ARG A 286 -16.50 6.84 -18.85
C ARG A 286 -16.94 7.51 -17.53
N ARG A 287 -18.06 7.09 -16.93
CA ARG A 287 -18.58 7.63 -15.67
C ARG A 287 -18.66 6.55 -14.61
#